data_AF-A0A7X7F8X4-F1
#
_entry.id   AF-A0A7X7F8X4-F1
#
_cell.length_a   1.000
_cell.length_b   1.000
_cell.length_c   1.000
_cell.angle_alpha   90.00
_cell.angle_beta   90.00
_cell.angle_gamma   90.00
#
_symmetry.space_group_name_H-M   'P 1'
#
loop_
_entity.id
_entity.type
_entity.pdbx_description
1 polymer ?
#
loop_
_entity_poly.entity_id
_entity_poly.type
_entity_poly.pdbx_seq_one_letter_code
_entity_poly.pdbx_strand_id
1 'polypeptide(L)' 'MKIAFTTSGADLSAPLDTRFGRAPKFLVYDTESSAFELVDNAQNLN' A
#
# COMPACT_ATOMS: atom_id res chain seq x y z
N MET A 1 -11.03 -7.79 -8.31
CA MET A 1 -10.71 -8.17 -6.90
C MET A 1 -9.62 -7.22 -6.42
N LYS A 2 -9.73 -6.66 -5.20
CA LYS A 2 -8.74 -5.73 -4.65
C LYS A 2 -7.76 -6.44 -3.70
N ILE A 3 -6.47 -6.18 -3.84
CA ILE A 3 -5.40 -6.68 -2.96
C ILE A 3 -4.63 -5.48 -2.39
N ALA A 4 -4.43 -5.45 -1.07
CA ALA A 4 -3.67 -4.40 -0.41
C ALA A 4 -2.28 -4.89 0.00
N PHE A 5 -1.26 -4.09 -0.28
CA PHE A 5 0.14 -4.34 0.06
C PHE A 5 0.65 -3.23 0.97
N THR A 6 1.45 -3.58 1.97
CA THR A 6 2.14 -2.63 2.85
C THR A 6 3.38 -2.09 2.14
N THR A 7 3.62 -0.78 2.16
CA THR A 7 4.84 -0.22 1.57
C THR A 7 5.23 1.10 2.22
N SER A 8 6.49 1.49 2.06
CA SER A 8 6.99 2.84 2.32
C SER A 8 7.18 3.66 1.04
N GLY A 9 7.10 3.04 -0.13
CA GLY A 9 7.30 3.69 -1.43
C GLY A 9 6.00 4.13 -2.11
N ALA A 10 6.10 4.50 -3.39
CA ALA A 10 5.00 5.07 -4.16
C ALA A 10 4.81 4.43 -5.55
N ASP A 11 5.36 3.24 -5.74
CA ASP A 11 5.27 2.51 -7.01
C ASP A 11 5.31 0.99 -6.78
N LEU A 12 5.08 0.22 -7.84
CA LEU A 12 5.02 -1.24 -7.81
C LEU A 12 6.37 -1.93 -7.57
N SER A 13 7.48 -1.20 -7.70
CA SER A 13 8.83 -1.71 -7.41
C SER A 13 9.26 -1.47 -5.96
N ALA A 14 8.49 -0.68 -5.21
CA ALA A 14 8.78 -0.38 -3.83
C ALA A 14 8.76 -1.65 -2.95
N PRO A 15 9.67 -1.75 -1.96
CA PRO A 15 9.69 -2.87 -1.06
C PRO A 15 8.44 -2.91 -0.18
N LEU A 16 8.09 -4.12 0.28
CA LEU A 16 7.02 -4.32 1.26
C LEU A 16 7.46 -3.87 2.65
N ASP A 17 6.58 -3.21 3.41
CA ASP A 17 6.82 -2.95 4.84
C ASP A 17 6.40 -4.19 5.65
N THR A 18 7.27 -4.61 6.57
CA THR A 18 7.03 -5.79 7.42
C THR A 18 5.95 -5.55 8.49
N ARG A 19 5.61 -4.30 8.77
CA ARG A 19 4.64 -3.91 9.81
C ARG A 19 3.33 -3.52 9.14
N PHE A 20 2.30 -4.35 9.27
CA PHE A 20 1.03 -4.05 8.62
C PHE A 20 0.36 -2.77 9.15
N GLY A 21 0.03 -2.69 10.44
CA GLY A 21 -0.70 -1.54 10.99
C GLY A 21 0.09 -0.22 11.03
N ARG A 22 1.42 -0.28 10.90
CA ARG A 22 2.35 0.86 10.95
C ARG A 22 3.03 1.14 9.60
N ALA A 23 2.64 0.43 8.55
CA ALA A 23 3.13 0.72 7.21
C ALA A 23 2.79 2.18 6.90
N PRO A 24 3.72 2.97 6.36
CA PRO A 24 3.45 4.36 6.03
C PRO A 24 2.33 4.52 4.99
N LYS A 25 2.24 3.55 4.08
CA LYS A 25 1.30 3.54 2.97
C LYS A 25 0.79 2.14 2.70
N PHE A 26 -0.36 2.09 2.03
CA PHE A 26 -0.88 0.89 1.42
C PHE A 26 -1.04 1.09 -0.09
N LEU A 27 -0.51 0.16 -0.87
CA LEU A 27 -0.79 0.08 -2.31
C LEU A 27 -1.96 -0.89 -2.50
N VAL A 28 -3.06 -0.41 -3.07
CA VAL A 28 -4.24 -1.22 -3.39
C VAL A 28 -4.25 -1.48 -4.88
N TYR A 29 -4.09 -2.74 -5.27
CA TYR A 29 -4.13 -3.20 -6.65
C TYR A 29 -5.49 -3.81 -6.96
N ASP A 30 -6.09 -3.39 -8.08
CA ASP A 30 -7.29 -4.01 -8.63
C ASP A 30 -6.94 -4.94 -9.78
N THR A 31 -7.18 -6.24 -9.56
CA THR A 31 -6.87 -7.28 -10.54
C THR A 31 -7.76 -7.25 -11.78
N GLU A 32 -8.90 -6.56 -11.75
CA GLU A 32 -9.82 -6.48 -12.88
C GLU A 32 -9.40 -5.38 -13.85
N SER A 33 -9.05 -4.20 -13.32
CA SER A 33 -8.64 -3.04 -14.13
C SER A 33 -7.12 -2.96 -14.37
N SER A 34 -6.32 -3.76 -13.66
CA SER A 34 -4.85 -3.64 -13.61
C SER A 34 -4.36 -2.25 -13.15
N ALA A 35 -5.20 -1.53 -12.42
CA ALA A 35 -4.88 -0.24 -11.84
C ALA A 35 -4.43 -0.40 -10.37
N PHE A 36 -3.67 0.58 -9.87
CA PHE A 36 -3.36 0.68 -8.45
C PHE A 36 -3.57 2.09 -7.93
N GLU A 37 -3.87 2.16 -6.63
CA GLU A 37 -3.97 3.40 -5.86
C GLU A 37 -3.08 3.31 -4.62
N LEU A 38 -2.59 4.46 -4.15
CA LEU A 38 -1.81 4.58 -2.92
C LEU A 38 -2.64 5.30 -1.86
N VAL A 39 -2.61 4.73 -0.66
CA VAL A 39 -3.33 5.27 0.50
C VAL A 39 -2.32 5.56 1.60
N ASP A 40 -2.23 6.83 2.02
CA ASP A 40 -1.40 7.24 3.16
C ASP A 40 -2.01 6.78 4.49
N ASN A 41 -1.17 6.22 5.36
CA ASN A 41 -1.56 5.74 6.68
C ASN A 41 -1.21 6.73 7.81
N ALA A 42 -1.14 8.03 7.49
CA ALA A 42 -0.71 9.08 8.42
C ALA A 42 -1.47 9.06 9.75
N GLN A 43 -2.77 8.74 9.74
CA GLN A 43 -3.58 8.66 10.97
C GLN A 43 -3.10 7.58 11.96
N ASN A 44 -2.49 6.49 11.49
CA ASN A 44 -1.98 5.41 12.34
C ASN A 44 -0.47 5.55 12.64
N LEU A 45 0.17 6.59 12.11
CA LEU A 45 1.52 7.01 12.43
C LEU A 45 1.44 8.09 13.51
N ASN A 46 1.07 7.67 14.73
CA ASN A 46 1.04 8.42 16.00
C ASN A 46 1.22 9.96 15.93
#